data_AF-A0AAD0YVB6-F1
#
_entry.id   AF-A0AAD0YVB6-F1
#
_cell.length_a   1.000
_cell.length_b   1.000
_cell.length_c   1.000
_cell.angle_alpha   90.00
_cell.angle_beta   90.00
_cell.angle_gamma   90.00
#
_symmetry.space_group_name_H-M   'P 1'
#
loop_
_entity.id
_entity.type
_entity.pdbx_description
1 polymer ?
#
loop_
_entity_poly.entity_id
_entity_poly.type
_entity_poly.pdbx_seq_one_letter_code
_entity_poly.pdbx_strand_id
1 'polypeptide(L)'
;MKKFKKRIIFENATAFKLEYLDGKDLKEKEFTSYKSMEQFHNRQTDFMYLDLHRYAFVDKKWHRFIKLRSPFVFQQEIDFINRIFNENVEVENPQNIKSEELNHQK
;
A
#
# COMPACT_ATOMS: atom_id res chain seq x y z
N MET A 1 0.39 -18.92 -15.22
CA MET A 1 -0.07 -18.43 -13.90
C MET A 1 0.96 -17.46 -13.36
N LYS A 2 0.62 -16.16 -13.22
CA LYS A 2 1.52 -15.19 -12.57
C LYS A 2 1.70 -15.64 -11.11
N LYS A 3 2.94 -15.93 -10.73
CA LYS A 3 3.29 -16.46 -9.42
C LYS A 3 2.98 -15.41 -8.35
N PHE A 4 2.29 -15.78 -7.28
CA PHE A 4 2.12 -14.91 -6.11
C PHE A 4 3.48 -14.33 -5.70
N LYS A 5 3.57 -12.99 -5.58
CA LYS A 5 4.70 -12.35 -4.92
C LYS A 5 4.72 -12.91 -3.48
N LYS A 6 5.85 -13.52 -3.10
CA LYS A 6 6.05 -14.33 -1.89
C LYS A 6 5.39 -13.69 -0.65
N ARG A 7 4.71 -14.49 0.18
CA ARG A 7 4.21 -14.05 1.49
C ARG A 7 5.40 -13.70 2.39
N ILE A 8 5.40 -12.49 2.94
CA ILE A 8 6.43 -12.03 3.88
C ILE A 8 6.01 -12.45 5.29
N ILE A 9 6.94 -13.03 6.04
CA ILE A 9 6.79 -13.28 7.47
C ILE A 9 7.15 -11.98 8.18
N PHE A 10 6.13 -11.25 8.67
CA PHE A 10 6.30 -9.93 9.29
C PHE A 10 7.02 -9.95 10.64
N GLU A 11 7.13 -11.10 11.29
CA GLU A 11 7.73 -11.24 12.62
C GLU A 11 9.21 -10.83 12.66
N ASN A 12 9.89 -10.87 11.50
CA ASN A 12 11.30 -10.48 11.38
C ASN A 12 11.47 -9.01 10.95
N ALA A 13 10.39 -8.24 10.83
CA ALA A 13 10.47 -6.85 10.41
C ALA A 13 10.90 -5.95 11.58
N THR A 14 12.00 -5.23 11.42
CA THR A 14 12.54 -4.34 12.47
C THR A 14 12.16 -2.87 12.28
N ALA A 15 11.67 -2.50 11.08
CA ALA A 15 11.15 -1.17 10.79
C ALA A 15 10.08 -1.24 9.70
N PHE A 16 9.27 -0.19 9.63
CA PHE A 16 8.19 -0.03 8.66
C PHE A 16 8.26 1.36 8.05
N LYS A 17 7.92 1.49 6.78
CA LYS A 17 7.89 2.77 6.07
C LYS A 17 6.57 2.92 5.32
N LEU A 18 6.03 4.14 5.36
CA LEU A 18 4.82 4.53 4.64
C LEU A 18 5.16 5.67 3.69
N GLU A 19 4.90 5.48 2.40
CA GLU A 19 4.92 6.52 1.37
C GLU A 19 3.49 6.96 1.11
N TYR A 20 3.25 8.26 1.21
CA TYR A 20 1.92 8.83 1.06
C TYR A 20 2.00 10.22 0.43
N LEU A 21 0.93 10.64 -0.22
CA LEU A 21 0.76 12.03 -0.66
C LEU A 21 0.03 12.81 0.42
N ASP A 22 0.48 14.03 0.63
CA ASP A 22 -0.22 15.06 1.39
C ASP A 22 -0.42 16.24 0.43
N GLY A 23 -1.57 16.26 -0.23
CA GLY A 23 -1.78 17.12 -1.39
C GLY A 23 -1.01 16.62 -2.61
N LYS A 24 -0.07 17.43 -3.10
CA LYS A 24 0.83 17.06 -4.20
C LYS A 24 2.20 16.59 -3.73
N ASP A 25 2.48 16.70 -2.43
CA ASP A 25 3.79 16.43 -1.89
C ASP A 25 3.93 14.96 -1.51
N LEU A 26 4.92 14.30 -2.10
CA LEU A 26 5.30 12.95 -1.70
C LEU A 26 6.04 13.01 -0.36
N LYS A 27 5.47 12.35 0.64
CA LYS A 27 6.04 12.24 1.98
C LYS A 27 6.32 10.77 2.30
N GLU A 28 7.38 10.56 3.06
CA GLU A 28 7.74 9.25 3.60
C GLU A 28 7.87 9.34 5.11
N LYS A 29 7.42 8.30 5.81
CA LYS A 29 7.59 8.21 7.27
C LYS A 29 7.95 6.79 7.69
N GLU A 30 8.98 6.70 8.51
CA GLU A 30 9.42 5.46 9.12
C GLU A 30 8.83 5.25 10.52
N PHE A 31 8.64 3.99 10.88
CA PHE A 31 8.01 3.55 12.11
C PHE A 31 8.76 2.33 12.65
N THR A 32 8.87 2.25 13.97
CA THR A 32 9.48 1.11 14.66
C THR A 32 8.56 -0.13 14.71
N SER A 33 7.26 0.03 14.41
CA SER A 33 6.30 -1.08 14.45
C SER A 33 5.20 -0.91 13.40
N TYR A 34 4.62 -2.03 12.97
CA TYR A 34 3.47 -2.02 12.08
C TYR A 34 2.26 -1.30 12.73
N LYS A 35 2.06 -1.51 14.04
CA LYS A 35 0.94 -0.93 14.77
C LYS A 35 1.00 0.60 14.80
N SER A 36 2.17 1.19 15.00
CA SER A 36 2.32 2.66 14.99
C SER A 36 2.11 3.25 13.60
N MET A 37 2.54 2.55 12.55
CA MET A 37 2.24 2.92 11.16
C MET A 37 0.73 2.90 10.88
N GLU A 38 0.03 1.84 11.27
CA GLU A 38 -1.43 1.73 11.11
C GLU A 38 -2.18 2.81 11.90
N GLN A 39 -1.75 3.10 13.13
CA GLN A 39 -2.35 4.17 13.93
C GLN A 39 -2.14 5.53 13.29
N PHE A 40 -0.97 5.79 12.70
CA PHE A 40 -0.73 7.01 11.95
C PHE A 40 -1.66 7.10 10.75
N HIS A 41 -1.72 6.04 9.93
CA HIS A 41 -2.58 5.98 8.74
C HIS A 41 -4.06 6.18 9.09
N ASN A 42 -4.56 5.48 10.11
CA ASN A 42 -5.97 5.57 10.53
C ASN A 42 -6.35 6.92 11.15
N ARG A 43 -5.38 7.72 11.59
CA ARG A 43 -5.60 9.09 12.10
C ARG A 43 -5.62 10.14 11.00
N GLN A 44 -5.26 9.78 9.76
CA GLN A 44 -5.31 10.71 8.65
C GLN A 44 -6.77 10.95 8.29
N THR A 45 -7.25 12.16 8.55
CA THR A 45 -8.59 12.62 8.20
C THR A 45 -8.57 13.62 7.06
N ASP A 46 -7.38 13.99 6.57
CA ASP A 46 -7.23 14.92 5.46
C ASP A 46 -7.72 14.27 4.17
N PHE A 47 -8.59 14.97 3.44
CA PHE A 47 -9.09 14.52 2.15
C PHE A 47 -7.98 14.37 1.12
N MET A 48 -6.92 15.18 1.24
CA MET A 48 -5.79 15.16 0.31
C MET A 48 -4.75 14.09 0.65
N TYR A 49 -4.95 13.33 1.74
CA TYR A 49 -4.08 12.23 2.10
C TYR A 49 -4.33 11.02 1.21
N LEU A 50 -3.29 10.52 0.55
CA LEU A 50 -3.35 9.28 -0.23
C LEU A 50 -2.23 8.34 0.16
N ASP A 51 -2.58 7.17 0.70
CA ASP A 51 -1.64 6.08 0.97
C ASP A 51 -1.21 5.42 -0.34
N LEU A 52 0.10 5.40 -0.61
CA LEU A 52 0.67 4.85 -1.84
C LEU A 52 1.29 3.47 -1.57
N HIS A 53 2.41 3.46 -0.83
CA HIS A 53 3.23 2.27 -0.67
C HIS A 53 3.61 2.04 0.79
N ARG A 54 3.62 0.76 1.17
CA ARG A 54 4.01 0.31 2.49
C ARG A 54 5.20 -0.62 2.38
N TYR A 55 6.15 -0.47 3.28
CA TYR A 55 7.38 -1.26 3.31
C TYR A 55 7.65 -1.82 4.69
N ALA A 56 8.19 -3.03 4.72
CA ALA A 56 8.73 -3.67 5.91
C ALA A 56 10.22 -3.90 5.72
N PHE A 57 11.03 -3.54 6.70
CA PHE A 57 12.46 -3.79 6.69
C PHE A 57 12.75 -5.17 7.26
N VAL A 58 13.13 -6.11 6.40
CA VAL A 58 13.38 -7.51 6.74
C VAL A 58 14.70 -7.93 6.09
N ASP A 59 15.56 -8.62 6.83
CA ASP A 59 16.85 -9.12 6.33
C ASP A 59 17.71 -8.02 5.68
N LYS A 60 17.78 -6.85 6.33
CA LYS A 60 18.52 -5.65 5.89
C LYS A 60 18.03 -5.06 4.56
N LYS A 61 16.79 -5.37 4.13
CA LYS A 61 16.19 -4.86 2.89
C LYS A 61 14.77 -4.38 3.13
N TRP A 62 14.39 -3.33 2.42
CA TRP A 62 13.00 -2.87 2.37
C TRP A 62 12.20 -3.72 1.39
N HIS A 63 11.11 -4.28 1.87
CA HIS A 63 10.18 -5.06 1.05
C HIS A 63 8.83 -4.38 1.02
N ARG A 64 8.35 -4.06 -0.19
CA ARG A 64 7.01 -3.51 -0.38
C ARG A 64 5.97 -4.59 -0.06
N PHE A 65 4.92 -4.22 0.67
CA PHE A 65 3.83 -5.12 1.01
C PHE A 65 2.47 -4.43 0.87
N ILE A 66 1.41 -5.23 0.80
CA ILE A 66 0.02 -4.77 0.82
C ILE A 66 -0.71 -5.52 1.93
N LYS A 67 -1.55 -4.80 2.66
CA LYS A 67 -2.46 -5.41 3.63
C LYS A 67 -3.66 -6.01 2.89
N LEU A 68 -3.81 -7.33 2.95
CA LEU A 68 -4.99 -8.00 2.41
C LEU A 68 -6.16 -7.83 3.38
N ARG A 69 -7.36 -7.52 2.86
CA ARG A 69 -8.60 -7.44 3.67
C ARG A 69 -9.14 -8.82 4.04
N SER A 70 -8.87 -9.82 3.22
CA SER A 70 -9.33 -11.20 3.37
C SER A 70 -8.14 -12.17 3.26
N PRO A 71 -8.14 -13.28 4.02
CA PRO A 71 -7.19 -14.37 3.82
C PRO A 71 -7.42 -15.11 2.51
N PHE A 72 -8.63 -15.03 1.94
CA PHE A 72 -8.97 -15.56 0.64
C PHE A 72 -8.77 -14.50 -0.43
N VAL A 73 -8.01 -14.83 -1.47
CA VAL A 73 -7.72 -13.95 -2.61
C VAL A 73 -8.25 -14.65 -3.85
N PHE A 74 -9.25 -14.08 -4.52
CA PHE A 74 -9.71 -14.58 -5.81
C PHE A 74 -8.85 -14.01 -6.93
N GLN A 75 -9.03 -14.53 -8.13
CA GLN A 75 -8.19 -14.17 -9.27
C GLN A 75 -8.25 -12.67 -9.60
N GLN A 76 -9.40 -12.03 -9.41
CA GLN A 76 -9.58 -10.58 -9.63
C GLN A 76 -8.71 -9.76 -8.67
N GLU A 77 -8.64 -10.14 -7.39
CA GLU A 77 -7.77 -9.46 -6.44
C GLU A 77 -6.29 -9.70 -6.73
N ILE A 78 -5.91 -10.85 -7.29
CA ILE A 78 -4.52 -11.10 -7.73
C ILE A 78 -4.12 -10.12 -8.83
N ASP A 79 -5.00 -9.89 -9.79
CA ASP A 79 -4.73 -8.97 -10.90
C ASP A 79 -4.64 -7.52 -10.41
N PHE A 80 -5.52 -7.14 -9.48
CA PHE A 80 -5.46 -5.85 -8.78
C PHE A 80 -4.15 -5.67 -7.99
N ILE A 81 -3.74 -6.67 -7.19
CA ILE A 81 -2.49 -6.65 -6.44
C ILE A 81 -1.30 -6.48 -7.39
N ASN A 82 -1.27 -7.26 -8.48
CA ASN A 82 -0.20 -7.17 -9.45
C ASN A 82 -0.15 -5.82 -10.14
N ARG A 83 -1.31 -5.22 -10.42
CA ARG A 83 -1.43 -3.87 -10.97
C ARG A 83 -0.83 -2.85 -10.00
N ILE A 84 -1.26 -2.82 -8.74
CA ILE A 84 -0.72 -1.90 -7.72
C ILE A 84 0.79 -1.99 -7.61
N PHE A 85 1.34 -3.21 -7.53
CA PHE A 85 2.78 -3.37 -7.36
C PHE A 85 3.61 -3.01 -8.60
N ASN A 86 3.01 -2.95 -9.79
CA ASN A 86 3.71 -2.68 -11.04
C ASN A 86 3.38 -1.30 -11.61
N GLU A 87 2.33 -0.63 -11.13
CA GLU A 87 2.06 0.77 -11.45
C GLU A 87 3.11 1.66 -10.79
N ASN A 88 3.81 2.45 -11.61
CA ASN A 88 4.57 3.59 -11.15
C ASN A 88 3.56 4.71 -10.94
N VAL A 89 3.30 5.09 -9.69
CA VAL A 89 2.46 6.25 -9.41
C VAL A 89 3.25 7.49 -9.82
N GLU A 90 3.04 7.96 -11.05
CA GLU A 90 3.57 9.24 -11.52
C GLU A 90 2.79 10.35 -10.79
N VAL A 91 3.52 11.16 -10.01
CA VAL A 91 3.00 12.22 -9.12
C VAL A 91 2.27 13.34 -9.89
N GLU A 92 2.21 13.28 -11.23
CA GLU A 92 1.60 14.32 -12.05
C GLU A 92 0.08 14.45 -11.88
N ASN A 93 -0.65 13.42 -11.42
CA ASN A 93 -2.07 13.56 -11.07
C ASN A 93 -2.58 12.48 -10.10
N PRO A 94 -2.61 12.77 -8.77
CA PRO A 94 -3.15 11.87 -7.75
C PRO A 94 -4.63 11.50 -7.97
N GLN A 95 -5.36 12.32 -8.72
CA GLN A 95 -6.78 12.15 -9.04
C GLN A 95 -7.05 11.18 -10.22
N ASN A 96 -6.02 10.74 -10.93
CA ASN A 96 -6.17 9.80 -12.05
C ASN A 96 -6.23 8.32 -11.63
N ILE A 97 -6.07 8.03 -10.34
CA ILE A 97 -6.46 6.74 -9.79
C ILE A 97 -7.99 6.74 -9.82
N LYS A 98 -8.56 6.28 -10.94
CA LYS A 98 -10.01 6.09 -11.10
C LYS A 98 -10.51 5.31 -9.88
N SER A 99 -11.18 5.99 -8.98
CA SER A 99 -12.00 5.35 -7.95
C SER A 99 -12.98 4.45 -8.69
N GLU A 100 -12.81 3.14 -8.55
CA GLU A 100 -13.70 2.11 -9.13
C GLU A 100 -15.09 2.09 -8.45
N GLU A 101 -15.58 3.22 -7.93
CA GLU A 101 -16.94 3.33 -7.41
C GLU A 101 -18.00 3.23 -8.52
N LEU A 102 -17.61 3.33 -9.80
CA LEU A 102 -18.50 3.21 -10.95
C LEU A 102 -18.98 1.77 -11.23
N ASN A 103 -18.34 0.73 -10.68
CA ASN A 103 -18.68 -0.66 -11.02
C ASN A 103 -19.74 -1.32 -10.12
N HIS A 104 -20.30 -0.61 -9.14
CA HIS A 104 -21.36 -1.12 -8.27
C HIS A 104 -22.75 -0.52 -8.51
N GLN A 105 -22.94 0.22 -9.60
CA GLN A 105 -24.27 0.65 -10.07
C GLN A 105 -24.66 -0.07 -11.35
N LYS A 106 -24.99 -1.36 -11.25
CA LYS A 106 -25.85 -2.06 -12.22
C LYS A 106 -26.71 -3.09 -11.50
#